data_AF-A0A9D1JQF8-F1
#
_entry.id   AF-A0A9D1JQF8-F1
#
_cell.length_a   1.000
_cell.length_b   1.000
_cell.length_c   1.000
_cell.angle_alpha   90.00
_cell.angle_beta   90.00
_cell.angle_gamma   90.00
#
_symmetry.space_group_name_H-M   'P 1'
#
loop_
_entity.id
_entity.type
_entity.pdbx_description
1 polymer ?
#
loop_
_entity_poly.entity_id
_entity_poly.type
_entity_poly.pdbx_seq_one_letter_code
_entity_poly.pdbx_strand_id
1 'polypeptide(L)'
;MSELWKDAFDSVHAEEQLKRHTKEYLRKKVYAPRRMRRPLYGGIAAAVLCLIVIVFSGGYYMYTTPAAYIRMDGDMSVELSINRFGQVVGARGFDRSGNALAGVSDVVHMDYGDAVAKLIGDGEAAGDLETGELTLTVSGEDEAWCREILEAVAADTSAYDNIQYQLGDDVTADDGSIQDGQSVDTTDFIQESGGESVQTPQGHHSEGEGHNHRYGE
;
A
#
# COMPACT_ATOMS: atom_id res chain seq x y z
N MET A 1 70.34 -0.46 -43.10
CA MET A 1 69.20 -1.32 -43.51
C MET A 1 67.82 -0.67 -43.25
N SER A 2 67.73 0.60 -42.85
CA SER A 2 66.45 1.29 -42.58
C SER A 2 65.78 1.88 -43.82
N GLU A 3 66.57 2.35 -44.78
CA GLU A 3 66.06 3.14 -45.92
C GLU A 3 65.29 2.27 -46.94
N LEU A 4 65.73 1.04 -47.18
CA LEU A 4 65.14 0.14 -48.18
C LEU A 4 63.72 -0.32 -47.79
N TRP A 5 63.46 -0.48 -46.49
CA TRP A 5 62.13 -0.81 -45.98
C TRP A 5 61.22 0.41 -45.94
N LYS A 6 61.74 1.59 -45.62
CA LYS A 6 60.96 2.83 -45.68
C LYS A 6 60.47 3.12 -47.10
N ASP A 7 61.35 3.01 -48.08
CA ASP A 7 61.04 3.25 -49.50
C ASP A 7 59.99 2.26 -50.04
N ALA A 8 60.08 0.98 -49.64
CA ALA A 8 59.09 -0.03 -49.98
C ALA A 8 57.68 0.29 -49.45
N PHE A 9 57.58 0.83 -48.23
CA PHE A 9 56.31 1.28 -47.65
C PHE A 9 55.86 2.65 -48.19
N ASP A 10 56.79 3.51 -48.58
CA ASP A 10 56.49 4.83 -49.18
C ASP A 10 55.83 4.68 -50.56
N SER A 11 56.07 3.55 -51.25
CA SER A 11 55.37 3.22 -52.50
C SER A 11 53.89 2.86 -52.31
N VAL A 12 53.47 2.50 -51.09
CA VAL A 12 52.09 2.06 -50.78
C VAL A 12 51.33 3.21 -50.13
N HIS A 13 50.96 4.20 -50.94
CA HIS A 13 50.09 5.29 -50.53
C HIS A 13 48.73 5.21 -51.24
N ALA A 14 47.65 5.34 -50.48
CA ALA A 14 46.32 5.46 -51.05
C ALA A 14 46.21 6.77 -51.84
N GLU A 15 45.58 6.70 -53.02
CA GLU A 15 45.33 7.87 -53.85
C GLU A 15 44.50 8.92 -53.08
N GLU A 16 44.79 10.19 -53.32
CA GLU A 16 44.20 11.31 -52.56
C GLU A 16 42.67 11.35 -52.69
N GLN A 17 42.13 10.85 -53.81
CA GLN A 17 40.68 10.67 -54.00
C GLN A 17 40.11 9.61 -53.06
N LEU A 18 40.80 8.49 -52.85
CA LEU A 18 40.37 7.41 -51.96
C LEU A 18 40.42 7.84 -50.50
N LYS A 19 41.45 8.60 -50.10
CA LYS A 19 41.51 9.23 -48.77
C LYS A 19 40.34 10.19 -48.55
N ARG A 20 40.02 11.02 -49.55
CA ARG A 20 38.96 12.03 -49.47
C ARG A 20 37.58 11.38 -49.37
N HIS A 21 37.31 10.37 -50.21
CA HIS A 21 36.07 9.60 -50.17
C HIS A 21 35.90 8.85 -48.84
N THR A 22 36.97 8.23 -48.35
CA THR A 22 36.96 7.54 -47.04
C THR A 22 36.75 8.53 -45.90
N LYS A 23 37.38 9.71 -45.95
CA LYS A 23 37.21 10.77 -44.96
C LYS A 23 35.78 11.29 -44.92
N GLU A 24 35.13 11.47 -46.06
CA GLU A 24 33.73 11.88 -46.10
C GLU A 24 32.77 10.79 -45.63
N TYR A 25 33.03 9.54 -46.00
CA TYR A 25 32.29 8.38 -45.52
C TYR A 25 32.36 8.27 -43.99
N LEU A 26 33.57 8.36 -43.42
CA LEU A 26 33.80 8.35 -41.99
C LEU A 26 33.19 9.58 -41.31
N ARG A 27 33.27 10.76 -41.92
CA ARG A 27 32.61 11.97 -41.40
C ARG A 27 31.10 11.79 -41.29
N LYS A 28 30.46 11.06 -42.22
CA LYS A 28 29.01 10.83 -42.21
C LYS A 28 28.58 9.70 -41.27
N LYS A 29 29.39 8.63 -41.15
CA LYS A 29 29.02 7.42 -40.40
C LYS A 29 29.59 7.34 -38.98
N VAL A 30 30.75 7.96 -38.75
CA VAL A 30 31.51 7.84 -37.49
C VAL A 30 31.57 9.18 -36.76
N TYR A 31 31.92 10.26 -37.46
CA TYR A 31 32.11 11.59 -36.85
C TYR A 31 30.90 12.52 -36.96
N ALA A 32 29.81 12.08 -37.60
CA ALA A 32 28.59 12.87 -37.63
C ALA A 32 28.11 12.97 -36.18
N PRO A 33 27.89 14.19 -35.63
CA PRO A 33 27.31 14.30 -34.31
C PRO A 33 25.97 13.58 -34.38
N ARG A 34 25.85 12.47 -33.64
CA ARG A 34 24.55 11.86 -33.40
C ARG A 34 23.74 13.00 -32.78
N ARG A 35 22.80 13.58 -33.53
CA ARG A 35 21.73 14.37 -32.92
C ARG A 35 21.05 13.40 -32.00
N MET A 36 21.46 13.42 -30.74
CA MET A 36 20.86 12.67 -29.67
C MET A 36 19.50 13.34 -29.53
N ARG A 37 18.54 12.84 -30.33
CA ARG A 37 17.14 13.20 -30.18
C ARG A 37 16.89 12.91 -28.71
N ARG A 38 16.68 13.96 -27.90
CA ARG A 38 16.30 13.79 -26.51
C ARG A 38 15.17 12.78 -26.54
N PRO A 39 15.37 11.60 -25.95
CA PRO A 39 14.39 10.57 -26.19
C PRO A 39 13.06 11.05 -25.62
N LEU A 40 11.99 10.83 -26.39
CA LEU A 40 10.62 11.04 -25.93
C LEU A 40 10.28 10.19 -24.68
N TYR A 41 11.20 9.34 -24.21
CA TYR A 41 11.12 8.55 -22.98
C TYR A 41 10.79 9.40 -21.74
N GLY A 42 11.18 10.68 -21.67
CA GLY A 42 10.79 11.54 -20.55
C GLY A 42 9.28 11.79 -20.48
N GLY A 43 8.65 12.08 -21.62
CA GLY A 43 7.20 12.29 -21.71
C GLY A 43 6.42 10.98 -21.53
N ILE A 44 6.94 9.88 -22.07
CA ILE A 44 6.33 8.55 -21.90
C ILE A 44 6.42 8.09 -20.44
N ALA A 45 7.57 8.25 -19.78
CA ALA A 45 7.74 7.90 -18.37
C ALA A 45 6.81 8.72 -17.47
N ALA A 46 6.68 10.02 -17.72
CA ALA A 46 5.74 10.87 -16.99
C ALA A 46 4.28 10.43 -17.21
N ALA A 47 3.89 10.11 -18.45
CA ALA A 47 2.55 9.62 -18.75
C ALA A 47 2.25 8.28 -18.04
N VAL A 48 3.20 7.34 -18.05
CA VAL A 48 3.07 6.05 -17.36
C VAL A 48 2.94 6.25 -15.85
N LEU A 49 3.75 7.11 -15.25
CA LEU A 49 3.67 7.42 -13.83
C LEU A 49 2.32 8.05 -13.46
N CYS A 50 1.83 9.01 -14.26
CA CYS A 50 0.51 9.59 -14.05
C CYS A 50 -0.61 8.54 -14.14
N LEU A 51 -0.54 7.61 -15.11
CA LEU A 51 -1.53 6.53 -15.22
C LEU A 51 -1.50 5.62 -13.99
N ILE A 52 -0.31 5.26 -13.50
CA ILE A 52 -0.16 4.50 -12.24
C ILE A 52 -0.84 5.26 -11.11
N VAL A 53 -0.49 6.53 -10.88
CA VAL A 53 -1.09 7.33 -9.80
C VAL A 53 -2.61 7.35 -9.91
N ILE A 54 -3.17 7.60 -11.10
CA ILE A 54 -4.63 7.65 -11.30
C ILE A 54 -5.30 6.29 -11.02
N VAL A 55 -4.73 5.21 -11.53
CA VAL A 55 -5.28 3.86 -11.35
C VAL A 55 -5.20 3.43 -9.89
N PHE A 56 -4.07 3.66 -9.23
CA PHE A 56 -3.89 3.31 -7.84
C PHE A 56 -4.71 4.21 -6.91
N SER A 57 -4.73 5.53 -7.12
CA SER A 57 -5.51 6.44 -6.28
C SER A 57 -7.02 6.24 -6.45
N GLY A 58 -7.47 6.09 -7.71
CA GLY A 58 -8.88 5.84 -8.01
C GLY A 58 -9.35 4.47 -7.56
N GLY A 59 -8.52 3.44 -7.80
CA GLY A 59 -8.77 2.08 -7.34
C GLY A 59 -8.78 1.98 -5.82
N TYR A 60 -7.82 2.61 -5.15
CA TYR A 60 -7.76 2.67 -3.69
C TYR A 60 -8.98 3.38 -3.10
N TYR A 61 -9.35 4.54 -3.66
CA TYR A 61 -10.54 5.26 -3.21
C TYR A 61 -11.79 4.37 -3.31
N MET A 62 -12.05 3.80 -4.50
CA MET A 62 -13.18 2.89 -4.74
C MET A 62 -13.16 1.64 -3.85
N TYR A 63 -11.97 1.15 -3.50
CA TYR A 63 -11.79 0.01 -2.61
C TYR A 63 -12.11 0.37 -1.16
N THR A 64 -11.71 1.55 -0.69
CA THR A 64 -11.91 1.99 0.70
C THR A 64 -13.27 2.63 0.98
N THR A 65 -14.04 3.00 -0.04
CA THR A 65 -15.36 3.62 0.14
C THR A 65 -16.39 2.60 0.65
N PRO A 66 -16.96 2.80 1.86
CA PRO A 66 -18.08 2.00 2.33
C PRO A 66 -19.30 2.21 1.43
N ALA A 67 -20.04 1.13 1.21
CA ALA A 67 -21.30 1.13 0.48
C ALA A 67 -22.46 0.58 1.33
N ALA A 68 -22.16 -0.25 2.34
CA ALA A 68 -23.12 -0.77 3.31
C ALA A 68 -22.45 -0.90 4.69
N TYR A 69 -23.29 -1.06 5.70
CA TYR A 69 -22.90 -1.23 7.09
C TYR A 69 -23.64 -2.43 7.68
N ILE A 70 -22.91 -3.28 8.40
CA ILE A 70 -23.49 -4.32 9.25
C ILE A 70 -23.26 -3.91 10.68
N ARG A 71 -24.34 -3.64 11.40
CA ARG A 71 -24.31 -3.35 12.82
C ARG A 71 -24.82 -4.55 13.61
N MET A 72 -24.05 -4.96 14.60
CA MET A 72 -24.35 -6.04 15.54
C MET A 72 -24.50 -5.39 16.92
N ASP A 73 -25.72 -5.35 17.44
CA ASP A 73 -26.04 -4.76 18.74
C ASP A 73 -26.71 -5.79 19.66
N GLY A 74 -26.26 -5.82 20.92
CA GLY A 74 -26.78 -6.66 21.99
C GLY A 74 -25.99 -6.37 23.27
N ASP A 75 -25.35 -7.39 23.83
CA ASP A 75 -24.33 -7.23 24.86
C ASP A 75 -22.94 -6.87 24.27
N MET A 76 -22.80 -6.98 22.94
CA MET A 76 -21.73 -6.38 22.15
C MET A 76 -22.32 -5.38 21.16
N SER A 77 -21.66 -4.23 20.97
CA SER A 77 -22.06 -3.25 19.96
C SER A 77 -20.90 -2.94 19.02
N VAL A 78 -20.95 -3.51 17.80
CA VAL A 78 -19.94 -3.39 16.75
C VAL A 78 -20.60 -3.07 15.41
N GLU A 79 -20.00 -2.19 14.62
CA GLU A 79 -20.39 -1.89 13.25
C GLU A 79 -19.23 -2.15 12.28
N LEU A 80 -19.54 -2.88 11.21
CA LEU A 80 -18.66 -3.13 10.09
C LEU A 80 -19.04 -2.22 8.93
N SER A 81 -18.04 -1.57 8.34
CA SER A 81 -18.17 -0.83 7.08
C SER A 81 -17.76 -1.74 5.92
N ILE A 82 -18.62 -1.91 4.92
CA ILE A 82 -18.42 -2.87 3.83
C ILE A 82 -18.38 -2.13 2.51
N ASN A 83 -17.37 -2.40 1.69
CA ASN A 83 -17.29 -1.84 0.35
C ASN A 83 -18.15 -2.63 -0.66
N ARG A 84 -18.28 -2.08 -1.87
CA ARG A 84 -19.02 -2.72 -2.97
C ARG A 84 -18.51 -4.10 -3.42
N PHE A 85 -17.34 -4.52 -2.94
CA PHE A 85 -16.74 -5.81 -3.25
C PHE A 85 -17.06 -6.86 -2.18
N GLY A 86 -17.88 -6.52 -1.17
CA GLY A 86 -18.20 -7.41 -0.05
C GLY A 86 -17.09 -7.52 0.98
N GLN A 87 -16.10 -6.62 0.96
CA GLN A 87 -15.01 -6.63 1.93
C GLN A 87 -15.20 -5.58 3.01
N VAL A 88 -14.83 -5.93 4.23
CA VAL A 88 -14.79 -5.02 5.37
C VAL A 88 -13.67 -4.00 5.17
N VAL A 89 -14.00 -2.72 5.18
CA VAL A 89 -13.05 -1.58 5.08
C VAL A 89 -12.90 -0.82 6.40
N GLY A 90 -13.72 -1.15 7.39
CA GLY A 90 -13.64 -0.59 8.73
C GLY A 90 -14.46 -1.39 9.73
N ALA A 91 -14.06 -1.33 10.99
CA ALA A 91 -14.81 -1.87 12.11
C ALA A 91 -14.77 -0.86 13.26
N ARG A 92 -15.91 -0.63 13.91
CA ARG A 92 -16.06 0.33 15.00
C ARG A 92 -16.84 -0.31 16.14
N GLY A 93 -16.30 -0.26 17.35
CA GLY A 93 -17.02 -0.63 18.57
C GLY A 93 -17.67 0.58 19.22
N PHE A 94 -18.89 0.43 19.74
CA PHE A 94 -19.60 1.52 20.43
C PHE A 94 -19.55 1.41 21.97
N ASP A 95 -19.18 0.25 22.50
CA ASP A 95 -19.05 -0.01 23.94
C ASP A 95 -17.70 -0.68 24.26
N ARG A 96 -17.50 -1.10 25.52
CA ARG A 96 -16.22 -1.70 25.94
C ARG A 96 -16.00 -3.06 25.25
N SER A 97 -17.02 -3.90 25.23
CA SER A 97 -16.97 -5.23 24.60
C SER A 97 -16.74 -5.10 23.09
N GLY A 98 -17.49 -4.24 22.43
CA GLY A 98 -17.37 -3.94 21.01
C GLY A 98 -16.05 -3.27 20.63
N ASN A 99 -15.47 -2.40 21.46
CA ASN A 99 -14.13 -1.88 21.19
C ASN A 99 -13.04 -2.95 21.35
N ALA A 100 -13.21 -3.87 22.30
CA ALA A 100 -12.32 -5.02 22.42
C ALA A 100 -12.43 -5.90 21.17
N LEU A 101 -13.65 -6.20 20.70
CA LEU A 101 -13.86 -7.01 19.50
C LEU A 101 -13.38 -6.29 18.22
N ALA A 102 -13.70 -5.01 18.04
CA ALA A 102 -13.28 -4.23 16.87
C ALA A 102 -11.77 -3.94 16.85
N GLY A 103 -11.12 -3.82 18.01
CA GLY A 103 -9.69 -3.54 18.14
C GLY A 103 -8.80 -4.79 18.16
N VAL A 104 -9.33 -5.93 18.59
CA VAL A 104 -8.59 -7.22 18.67
C VAL A 104 -8.82 -8.07 17.42
N SER A 105 -9.97 -7.96 16.77
CA SER A 105 -10.29 -8.77 15.61
C SER A 105 -9.78 -8.09 14.34
N ASP A 106 -8.73 -8.67 13.74
CA ASP A 106 -8.28 -8.33 12.39
C ASP A 106 -9.36 -8.80 11.40
N VAL A 107 -10.41 -7.98 11.24
CA VAL A 107 -11.56 -8.21 10.35
C VAL A 107 -11.53 -7.31 9.12
N VAL A 108 -10.68 -6.28 9.11
CA VAL A 108 -10.51 -5.42 7.95
C VAL A 108 -9.89 -6.24 6.80
N HIS A 109 -10.38 -6.01 5.59
CA HIS A 109 -10.08 -6.77 4.36
C HIS A 109 -10.65 -8.20 4.30
N MET A 110 -11.35 -8.68 5.33
CA MET A 110 -12.09 -9.93 5.26
C MET A 110 -13.38 -9.77 4.45
N ASP A 111 -13.90 -10.89 3.93
CA ASP A 111 -15.28 -10.96 3.46
C ASP A 111 -16.23 -10.67 4.63
N TYR A 112 -17.35 -9.98 4.37
CA TYR A 112 -18.27 -9.60 5.44
C TYR A 112 -18.87 -10.82 6.17
N GLY A 113 -19.12 -11.94 5.49
CA GLY A 113 -19.67 -13.14 6.10
C GLY A 113 -18.67 -13.77 7.07
N ASP A 114 -17.42 -13.90 6.62
CA ASP A 114 -16.32 -14.39 7.47
C ASP A 114 -16.07 -13.46 8.67
N ALA A 115 -16.16 -12.15 8.46
CA ALA A 115 -15.99 -11.16 9.53
C ALA A 115 -17.10 -11.25 10.58
N VAL A 116 -18.37 -11.38 10.16
CA VAL A 116 -19.50 -11.56 11.06
C VAL A 116 -19.37 -12.86 11.85
N ALA A 117 -19.06 -13.98 11.18
CA ALA A 117 -18.88 -15.27 11.83
C ALA A 117 -17.76 -15.23 12.89
N LYS A 118 -16.63 -14.56 12.56
CA LYS A 118 -15.52 -14.37 13.49
C LYS A 118 -15.92 -13.52 14.70
N LEU A 119 -16.60 -12.40 14.49
CA LEU A 119 -17.02 -11.52 15.60
C LEU A 119 -18.03 -12.20 16.53
N ILE A 120 -18.95 -12.99 15.98
CA ILE A 120 -19.86 -13.80 16.79
C ILE A 120 -19.06 -14.83 17.61
N GLY A 121 -18.14 -15.57 16.99
CA GLY A 121 -17.31 -16.55 17.71
C GLY A 121 -16.43 -15.93 18.80
N ASP A 122 -15.85 -14.76 18.54
CA ASP A 122 -15.04 -14.03 19.53
C ASP A 122 -15.92 -13.47 20.67
N GLY A 123 -17.13 -12.99 20.36
CA GLY A 123 -18.12 -12.57 21.35
C GLY A 123 -18.61 -13.72 22.24
N GLU A 124 -18.85 -14.90 21.68
CA GLU A 124 -19.17 -16.11 22.46
C GLU A 124 -18.03 -16.49 23.40
N ALA A 125 -16.79 -16.48 22.90
CA ALA A 125 -15.61 -16.79 23.73
C ALA A 125 -15.38 -15.76 24.85
N ALA A 126 -15.81 -14.51 24.65
CA ALA A 126 -15.77 -13.45 25.65
C ALA A 126 -16.93 -13.50 26.67
N GLY A 127 -17.98 -14.28 26.39
CA GLY A 127 -19.19 -14.36 27.20
C GLY A 127 -20.23 -13.27 26.88
N ASP A 128 -20.01 -12.49 25.82
CA ASP A 128 -20.90 -11.39 25.38
C ASP A 128 -22.15 -11.92 24.62
N LEU A 129 -22.35 -13.23 24.51
CA LEU A 129 -23.47 -13.84 23.78
C LEU A 129 -24.18 -14.99 24.52
N GLU A 130 -23.81 -15.28 25.78
CA GLU A 130 -24.32 -16.46 26.51
C GLU A 130 -25.83 -16.36 26.86
N THR A 131 -26.37 -15.16 27.00
CA THR A 131 -27.77 -14.94 27.44
C THR A 131 -28.52 -13.82 26.71
N GLY A 132 -27.82 -13.05 25.87
CA GLY A 132 -28.35 -11.89 25.18
C GLY A 132 -28.96 -12.23 23.81
N GLU A 133 -29.91 -11.40 23.39
CA GLU A 133 -30.39 -11.36 22.00
C GLU A 133 -29.47 -10.46 21.19
N LEU A 134 -28.95 -10.96 20.07
CA LEU A 134 -28.10 -10.21 19.15
C LEU A 134 -28.96 -9.70 17.99
N THR A 135 -28.95 -8.40 17.74
CA THR A 135 -29.62 -7.80 16.59
C THR A 135 -28.60 -7.45 15.53
N LEU A 136 -28.76 -8.03 14.34
CA LEU A 136 -27.98 -7.73 13.15
C LEU A 136 -28.78 -6.84 12.21
N THR A 137 -28.29 -5.62 12.04
CA THR A 137 -28.89 -4.59 11.19
C THR A 137 -28.01 -4.34 9.98
N VAL A 138 -28.58 -4.42 8.77
CA VAL A 138 -27.87 -4.06 7.53
C VAL A 138 -28.46 -2.77 6.98
N SER A 139 -27.63 -1.76 6.72
CA SER A 139 -28.03 -0.49 6.12
C SER A 139 -27.06 -0.05 5.03
N GLY A 140 -27.52 0.75 4.08
CA GLY A 140 -26.71 1.26 2.97
C GLY A 140 -27.55 1.88 1.87
N GLU A 141 -26.88 2.48 0.88
CA GLU A 141 -27.53 3.23 -0.20
C GLU A 141 -28.32 2.34 -1.17
N ASP A 142 -27.87 1.09 -1.38
CA ASP A 142 -28.53 0.10 -2.23
C ASP A 142 -29.31 -0.91 -1.38
N GLU A 143 -30.62 -0.69 -1.26
CA GLU A 143 -31.52 -1.55 -0.48
C GLU A 143 -31.60 -3.00 -1.01
N ALA A 144 -31.42 -3.21 -2.33
CA ALA A 144 -31.45 -4.55 -2.90
C ALA A 144 -30.20 -5.33 -2.49
N TRP A 145 -29.04 -4.68 -2.56
CA TRP A 145 -27.78 -5.27 -2.09
C TRP A 145 -27.76 -5.47 -0.57
N CYS A 146 -28.30 -4.53 0.21
CA CYS A 146 -28.43 -4.69 1.67
C CYS A 146 -29.29 -5.91 2.04
N ARG A 147 -30.38 -6.15 1.29
CA ARG A 147 -31.22 -7.34 1.49
C ARG A 147 -30.47 -8.62 1.15
N GLU A 148 -29.69 -8.64 0.08
CA GLU A 148 -28.83 -9.77 -0.30
C GLU A 148 -27.79 -10.08 0.79
N ILE A 149 -27.12 -9.04 1.32
CA ILE A 149 -26.19 -9.19 2.45
C ILE A 149 -26.93 -9.78 3.67
N LEU A 150 -28.08 -9.24 4.03
CA LEU A 150 -28.84 -9.71 5.20
C LEU A 150 -29.24 -11.18 5.06
N GLU A 151 -29.71 -11.58 3.87
CA GLU A 151 -30.07 -12.97 3.58
C GLU A 151 -28.85 -13.90 3.64
N ALA A 152 -27.70 -13.48 3.08
CA ALA A 152 -26.47 -14.25 3.13
C ALA A 152 -25.98 -14.45 4.57
N VAL A 153 -25.90 -13.37 5.35
CA VAL A 153 -25.49 -13.42 6.75
C VAL A 153 -26.44 -14.27 7.58
N ALA A 154 -27.76 -14.15 7.37
CA ALA A 154 -28.74 -14.97 8.07
C ALA A 154 -28.61 -16.46 7.75
N ALA A 155 -28.26 -16.81 6.50
CA ALA A 155 -27.98 -18.20 6.14
C ALA A 155 -26.73 -18.73 6.86
N ASP A 156 -25.65 -17.94 6.90
CA ASP A 156 -24.38 -18.33 7.51
C ASP A 156 -24.43 -18.40 9.04
N THR A 157 -25.30 -17.59 9.64
CA THR A 157 -25.48 -17.52 11.11
C THR A 157 -26.73 -18.25 11.60
N SER A 158 -27.37 -19.05 10.73
CA SER A 158 -28.58 -19.83 11.06
C SER A 158 -28.41 -20.85 12.18
N ALA A 159 -27.18 -21.14 12.61
CA ALA A 159 -26.88 -21.98 13.76
C ALA A 159 -27.21 -21.31 15.11
N TYR A 160 -27.39 -19.99 15.13
CA TYR A 160 -27.66 -19.20 16.34
C TYR A 160 -29.14 -18.81 16.40
N ASP A 161 -29.87 -19.32 17.40
CA ASP A 161 -31.31 -19.07 17.56
C ASP A 161 -31.64 -17.69 18.18
N ASN A 162 -30.62 -16.98 18.69
CA ASN A 162 -30.75 -15.70 19.39
C ASN A 162 -30.38 -14.49 18.53
N ILE A 163 -30.30 -14.64 17.20
CA ILE A 163 -30.00 -13.56 16.27
C ILE A 163 -31.27 -13.08 15.57
N GLN A 164 -31.56 -11.78 15.71
CA GLN A 164 -32.60 -11.08 14.95
C GLN A 164 -31.99 -10.33 13.77
N TYR A 165 -32.66 -10.36 12.63
CA TYR A 165 -32.18 -9.73 11.40
C TYR A 165 -33.13 -8.62 10.96
N GLN A 166 -32.59 -7.44 10.67
CA GLN A 166 -33.38 -6.31 10.19
C GLN A 166 -32.62 -5.47 9.16
N LEU A 167 -33.37 -4.84 8.25
CA LEU A 167 -32.85 -3.75 7.42
C LEU A 167 -32.94 -2.46 8.23
N GLY A 168 -31.84 -1.70 8.25
CA GLY A 168 -31.82 -0.35 8.80
C GLY A 168 -32.23 0.67 7.76
N ASP A 169 -32.89 1.74 8.19
CA ASP A 169 -33.03 2.93 7.34
C ASP A 169 -31.64 3.51 7.06
N ASP A 170 -31.49 4.17 5.90
CA ASP A 170 -30.26 4.87 5.47
C ASP A 170 -29.97 6.05 6.42
N VAL A 171 -29.56 5.71 7.64
CA VAL A 171 -28.97 6.62 8.59
C VAL A 171 -27.51 6.66 8.16
N THR A 172 -27.16 7.75 7.47
CA THR A 172 -25.78 8.21 7.36
C THR A 172 -25.11 7.95 8.69
N ALA A 173 -24.23 6.94 8.72
CA ALA A 173 -23.37 6.69 9.85
C ALA A 173 -22.80 8.05 10.24
N ASP A 174 -22.99 8.43 11.50
CA ASP A 174 -22.46 9.66 12.09
C ASP A 174 -21.07 9.88 11.50
N ASP A 175 -20.92 10.98 10.74
CA ASP A 175 -19.67 11.49 10.19
C ASP A 175 -18.81 11.95 11.37
N GLY A 176 -18.44 10.99 12.21
CA GLY A 176 -17.25 10.99 13.02
C GLY A 176 -16.10 11.00 12.04
N SER A 177 -15.84 12.20 11.54
CA SER A 177 -14.66 12.64 10.84
C SER A 177 -13.51 11.68 11.04
N ILE A 178 -13.00 11.14 9.93
CA ILE A 178 -11.66 10.55 9.90
C ILE A 178 -10.68 11.69 10.25
N GLN A 179 -10.40 11.81 11.53
CA GLN A 179 -9.30 12.57 12.13
C GLN A 179 -8.54 11.59 13.01
N ASP A 180 -7.64 10.81 12.41
CA ASP A 180 -6.24 11.15 12.45
C ASP A 180 -5.46 10.15 11.59
N GLY A 181 -4.54 10.69 10.80
CA GLY A 181 -3.59 9.86 10.08
C GLY A 181 -2.66 9.19 11.06
N GLN A 182 -2.87 7.90 11.34
CA GLN A 182 -1.73 7.02 11.48
C GLN A 182 -1.27 6.66 10.09
N SER A 183 -0.25 7.38 9.64
CA SER A 183 0.64 6.91 8.59
C SER A 183 1.06 5.48 8.92
N VAL A 184 0.47 4.50 8.26
CA VAL A 184 1.07 3.18 8.14
C VAL A 184 2.31 3.40 7.28
N ASP A 185 3.43 3.64 7.96
CA ASP A 185 4.74 3.77 7.35
C ASP A 185 5.12 2.42 6.73
N THR A 186 4.67 2.21 5.50
CA THR A 186 4.94 1.00 4.71
C THR A 186 6.32 1.13 4.07
N THR A 187 7.34 1.48 4.86
CA THR A 187 8.74 1.44 4.43
C THR A 187 9.47 0.18 4.90
N ASP A 188 8.83 -0.71 5.67
CA ASP A 188 9.47 -1.94 6.15
C ASP A 188 9.42 -3.13 5.17
N PHE A 189 8.78 -2.96 4.01
CA PHE A 189 8.80 -3.93 2.91
C PHE A 189 9.56 -3.37 1.73
N ILE A 190 10.88 -3.29 1.85
CA ILE A 190 11.89 -3.61 0.83
C ILE A 190 13.23 -3.17 1.43
N GLN A 191 14.14 -4.14 1.58
CA GLN A 191 15.61 -4.00 1.55
C GLN A 191 16.36 -4.37 2.84
N GLU A 192 16.47 -5.68 3.08
CA GLU A 192 17.72 -6.22 3.65
C GLU A 192 18.15 -7.49 2.88
N SER A 193 18.73 -7.27 1.70
CA SER A 193 19.57 -8.27 1.03
C SER A 193 20.70 -7.56 0.28
N GLY A 194 21.88 -7.60 0.91
CA GLY A 194 23.17 -7.59 0.22
C GLY A 194 23.89 -6.24 0.18
N GLY A 195 25.10 -6.20 0.74
CA GLY A 195 26.03 -5.11 0.45
C GLY A 195 27.13 -4.91 1.47
N GLU A 196 28.03 -5.87 1.57
CA GLU A 196 29.28 -5.85 2.34
C GLU A 196 30.25 -4.71 1.96
N SER A 197 31.21 -4.44 2.86
CA SER A 197 32.50 -3.71 2.69
C SER A 197 32.46 -2.20 3.03
N VAL A 198 33.39 -1.55 3.75
CA VAL A 198 34.80 -1.77 4.13
C VAL A 198 35.13 -0.97 5.42
N GLN A 199 36.10 -1.48 6.19
CA GLN A 199 36.78 -0.93 7.40
C GLN A 199 37.37 0.49 7.23
N THR A 200 37.57 1.30 8.29
CA THR A 200 38.75 1.24 9.20
C THR A 200 38.68 2.27 10.35
N PRO A 201 39.50 2.11 11.43
CA PRO A 201 39.28 2.68 12.77
C PRO A 201 40.28 3.78 13.18
N GLN A 202 40.05 4.34 14.39
CA GLN A 202 40.90 5.17 15.29
C GLN A 202 40.36 6.60 15.51
N GLY A 203 40.39 7.18 16.72
CA GLY A 203 41.20 6.83 17.88
C GLY A 203 40.66 7.36 19.21
N HIS A 204 41.21 6.76 20.26
CA HIS A 204 41.19 7.20 21.64
C HIS A 204 41.75 8.62 21.78
N HIS A 205 41.09 9.47 22.57
CA HIS A 205 41.78 10.45 23.38
C HIS A 205 41.03 10.65 24.71
N SER A 206 41.71 10.31 25.79
CA SER A 206 41.37 10.65 27.17
C SER A 206 41.83 12.07 27.48
N GLU A 207 41.02 12.81 28.23
CA GLU A 207 41.32 13.93 29.14
C GLU A 207 39.96 14.22 29.83
N GLY A 208 39.79 14.37 31.14
CA GLY A 208 40.71 14.76 32.20
C GLY A 208 40.04 15.91 32.97
N GLU A 209 39.59 15.62 34.21
CA GLU A 209 39.32 16.53 35.33
C GLU A 209 38.21 17.60 35.25
N GLY A 210 37.46 17.74 36.36
CA GLY A 210 36.62 18.91 36.60
C GLY A 210 35.55 18.76 37.69
N HIS A 211 35.96 18.62 38.94
CA HIS A 211 35.16 18.81 40.16
C HIS A 211 34.22 20.04 40.08
N ASN A 212 32.94 19.94 40.49
CA ASN A 212 32.46 20.68 41.67
C ASN A 212 31.07 20.24 42.15
N HIS A 213 30.95 20.19 43.47
CA HIS A 213 29.79 19.86 44.30
C HIS A 213 29.27 21.16 44.92
N ARG A 214 27.95 21.44 44.87
CA ARG A 214 27.13 22.45 45.63
C ARG A 214 26.09 23.08 44.71
N TYR A 215 24.85 23.43 45.05
CA TYR A 215 23.96 23.52 46.23
C TYR A 215 22.55 23.18 45.66
N GLY A 216 21.47 22.89 46.36
CA GLY A 216 21.08 23.04 47.76
C GLY A 216 19.54 22.93 47.81
N GLU A 217 19.06 22.69 49.04
CA GLU A 217 17.71 22.91 49.59
C GLU A 217 16.52 22.09 49.04
#